data_AF-W4QET7-F1
#
_entry.id   AF-W4QET7-F1
#
_cell.length_a   1.000
_cell.length_b   1.000
_cell.length_c   1.000
_cell.angle_alpha   90.00
_cell.angle_beta   90.00
_cell.angle_gamma   90.00
#
_symmetry.space_group_name_H-M   'P 1'
#
loop_
_entity.id
_entity.type
_entity.pdbx_description
1 polymer ?
#
loop_
_entity_poly.entity_id
_entity_poly.type
_entity_poly.pdbx_seq_one_letter_code
_entity_poly.pdbx_strand_id
1 'polypeptide(L)'
;MANIAQTVNVLQAMVLTEGEKMILTPTYHVFEMYKVHQDAEKLDLSIETDTYRLNDEDLPSVSATASKDVNGKIHLSLCNLNPNEQSKVTVELRGITGVEAIEGRVLTADERNAHNTFNNPENVKPVAFEGYELSGDQLTVTLPNMAVVALTIDC
;
A
#
# COMPACT_ATOMS: atom_id res chain seq x y z
N MET A 1 16.66 2.92 -11.27
CA MET A 1 16.19 1.63 -11.82
C MET A 1 16.36 0.56 -10.74
N ALA A 2 15.37 -0.33 -10.58
CA ALA A 2 15.41 -1.45 -9.66
C ALA A 2 14.77 -2.68 -10.32
N ASN A 3 15.18 -3.89 -9.93
CA ASN A 3 14.70 -5.14 -10.51
C ASN A 3 14.55 -6.18 -9.41
N ILE A 4 13.31 -6.58 -9.11
CA ILE A 4 13.02 -7.63 -8.12
C ILE A 4 13.38 -9.02 -8.66
N ALA A 5 13.90 -9.88 -7.79
CA ALA A 5 14.33 -11.23 -8.14
C ALA A 5 13.28 -12.27 -7.69
N GLN A 6 12.67 -13.07 -8.58
CA GLN A 6 12.58 -12.91 -10.04
C GLN A 6 11.11 -12.78 -10.47
N THR A 7 10.80 -12.78 -11.76
CA THR A 7 9.43 -12.52 -12.24
C THR A 7 8.47 -13.69 -12.06
N VAL A 8 8.89 -14.94 -12.33
CA VAL A 8 8.00 -16.11 -12.37
C VAL A 8 8.61 -17.29 -11.63
N ASN A 9 7.84 -17.95 -10.75
CA ASN A 9 8.16 -19.20 -10.01
C ASN A 9 9.42 -19.19 -9.11
N VAL A 10 10.22 -18.12 -9.10
CA VAL A 10 11.53 -18.07 -8.45
C VAL A 10 11.58 -16.91 -7.47
N LEU A 11 12.03 -17.20 -6.23
CA LEU A 11 12.17 -16.24 -5.13
C LEU A 11 10.84 -15.49 -4.87
N GLN A 12 10.87 -14.15 -4.79
CA GLN A 12 9.68 -13.33 -4.57
C GLN A 12 8.98 -13.02 -5.89
N ALA A 13 8.44 -14.08 -6.50
CA ALA A 13 7.83 -14.03 -7.82
C ALA A 13 6.60 -13.12 -7.90
N MET A 14 6.40 -12.51 -9.06
CA MET A 14 5.13 -11.81 -9.37
C MET A 14 4.02 -12.83 -9.63
N VAL A 15 4.36 -13.90 -10.34
CA VAL A 15 3.41 -14.90 -10.82
C VAL A 15 3.92 -16.30 -10.51
N LEU A 16 3.01 -17.20 -10.13
CA LEU A 16 3.28 -18.63 -10.01
C LEU A 16 2.44 -19.40 -11.03
N THR A 17 3.02 -20.45 -11.62
CA THR A 17 2.37 -21.29 -12.64
C THR A 17 2.50 -22.77 -12.33
N GLU A 18 1.43 -23.54 -12.58
CA GLU A 18 1.41 -25.00 -12.49
C GLU A 18 0.71 -25.56 -13.74
N GLY A 19 1.49 -26.06 -14.71
CA GLY A 19 0.95 -26.44 -16.02
C GLY A 19 0.27 -25.25 -16.71
N GLU A 20 -1.02 -25.37 -16.98
CA GLU A 20 -1.85 -24.31 -17.57
C GLU A 20 -2.38 -23.28 -16.56
N LYS A 21 -2.24 -23.55 -15.26
CA LYS A 21 -2.73 -22.66 -14.21
C LYS A 21 -1.74 -21.52 -13.94
N MET A 22 -2.28 -20.36 -13.62
CA MET A 22 -1.53 -19.17 -13.21
C MET A 22 -2.21 -18.52 -12.01
N ILE A 23 -1.43 -18.05 -11.03
CA ILE A 23 -1.91 -17.21 -9.93
C ILE A 23 -1.03 -15.97 -9.77
N LEU A 24 -1.64 -14.89 -9.29
CA LEU A 24 -0.96 -13.66 -8.93
C LEU A 24 -0.55 -13.73 -7.46
N THR A 25 0.68 -13.32 -7.14
CA THR A 25 1.13 -13.26 -5.75
C THR A 25 0.69 -11.94 -5.09
N PRO A 26 0.66 -11.85 -3.75
CA PRO A 26 0.52 -10.57 -3.06
C PRO A 26 1.56 -9.53 -3.52
N THR A 27 2.76 -9.96 -3.91
CA THR A 27 3.79 -9.06 -4.44
C THR A 27 3.37 -8.46 -5.79
N TYR A 28 2.76 -9.23 -6.69
CA TYR A 28 2.20 -8.67 -7.92
C TYR A 28 1.18 -7.58 -7.63
N HIS A 29 0.31 -7.80 -6.65
CA HIS A 29 -0.72 -6.82 -6.30
C HIS A 29 -0.13 -5.51 -5.79
N VAL A 30 0.92 -5.54 -4.97
CA VAL A 30 1.63 -4.32 -4.55
C VAL A 30 2.24 -3.59 -5.76
N PHE A 31 2.91 -4.32 -6.67
CA PHE A 31 3.47 -3.73 -7.89
C PHE A 31 2.39 -3.11 -8.78
N GLU A 32 1.21 -3.75 -8.88
CA GLU A 32 0.07 -3.23 -9.61
C GLU A 32 -0.51 -1.96 -8.97
N MET A 33 -0.73 -1.97 -7.66
CA MET A 33 -1.18 -0.80 -6.90
C MET A 33 -0.21 0.38 -7.05
N TYR A 34 1.09 0.11 -7.12
CA TYR A 34 2.14 1.15 -7.16
C TYR A 34 2.45 1.65 -8.58
N LYS A 35 1.75 1.18 -9.62
CA LYS A 35 1.93 1.67 -11.00
C LYS A 35 1.73 3.18 -11.13
N VAL A 36 0.87 3.76 -10.30
CA VAL A 36 0.60 5.21 -10.25
C VAL A 36 1.81 6.06 -9.88
N HIS A 37 2.86 5.44 -9.31
CA HIS A 37 4.11 6.11 -8.98
C HIS A 37 5.14 6.06 -10.13
N GLN A 38 4.85 5.37 -11.24
CA GLN A 38 5.76 5.30 -12.39
C GLN A 38 5.79 6.64 -13.12
N ASP A 39 7.00 7.19 -13.30
CA ASP A 39 7.24 8.51 -13.90
C ASP A 39 6.52 9.69 -13.22
N ALA A 40 5.97 9.47 -12.02
CA ALA A 40 5.30 10.48 -11.22
C ALA A 40 6.31 11.40 -10.49
N GLU A 41 5.90 12.63 -10.23
CA GLU A 41 6.69 13.57 -9.45
C GLU A 41 6.61 13.18 -7.97
N LYS A 42 7.75 12.89 -7.34
CA LYS A 42 7.80 12.62 -5.90
C LYS A 42 7.42 13.90 -5.13
N LEU A 43 6.43 13.78 -4.25
CA LEU A 43 6.09 14.85 -3.32
C LEU A 43 6.93 14.74 -2.04
N ASP A 44 7.27 15.89 -1.46
CA ASP A 44 7.88 15.91 -0.14
C ASP A 44 6.87 15.41 0.90
N LEU A 45 7.31 14.51 1.78
CA LEU A 45 6.47 13.85 2.76
C LEU A 45 7.23 13.75 4.07
N SER A 46 6.67 14.35 5.11
CA SER A 46 7.09 14.17 6.50
C SER A 46 6.05 13.29 7.18
N ILE A 47 6.51 12.20 7.81
CA ILE A 47 5.64 11.29 8.56
C ILE A 47 6.19 11.10 9.97
N GLU A 48 5.30 11.23 10.95
CA GLU A 48 5.54 10.83 12.33
C GLU A 48 4.76 9.55 12.58
N THR A 49 5.44 8.51 13.08
CA THR A 49 4.82 7.21 13.34
C THR A 49 5.24 6.72 14.71
N ASP A 50 4.39 5.91 15.32
CA ASP A 50 4.81 5.09 16.44
C ASP A 50 5.93 4.14 16.03
N THR A 51 6.60 3.58 17.03
CA THR A 51 7.63 2.56 16.84
C THR A 51 7.01 1.17 16.96
N TYR A 52 7.23 0.32 15.95
CA TYR A 52 7.01 -1.12 16.03
C TYR A 52 8.32 -1.81 16.42
N ARG A 53 8.34 -2.47 17.59
CA ARG A 53 9.51 -3.23 18.05
C ARG A 53 9.48 -4.67 17.52
N LEU A 54 10.46 -5.02 16.69
CA LEU A 54 10.68 -6.37 16.18
C LEU A 54 11.96 -6.93 16.79
N ASN A 55 11.81 -7.85 17.74
CA ASN A 55 12.93 -8.35 18.57
C ASN A 55 13.63 -7.19 19.32
N ASP A 56 14.89 -6.92 19.00
CA ASP A 56 15.69 -5.85 19.57
C ASP A 56 15.82 -4.63 18.64
N GLU A 57 15.07 -4.60 17.53
CA GLU A 57 15.06 -3.50 16.56
C GLU A 57 13.78 -2.68 16.65
N ASP A 58 13.94 -1.36 16.63
CA ASP A 58 12.87 -0.40 16.58
C ASP A 58 12.66 0.03 15.11
N LEU A 59 11.47 -0.26 14.57
CA LEU A 59 11.08 0.08 13.21
C LEU A 59 9.98 1.16 13.24
N PRO A 60 9.88 2.04 12.24
CA PRO A 60 8.68 2.86 12.10
C PRO A 60 7.47 1.94 11.86
N SER A 61 6.38 2.13 12.62
CA SER A 61 5.17 1.34 12.47
C SER A 61 4.55 1.49 11.08
N VAL A 62 4.73 2.67 10.47
CA VAL A 62 4.25 2.97 9.13
C VAL A 62 5.39 3.44 8.22
N SER A 63 5.40 2.97 6.98
CA SER A 63 6.19 3.60 5.91
C SER A 63 5.26 4.22 4.87
N ALA A 64 5.68 5.32 4.25
CA ALA A 64 4.83 6.08 3.37
C ALA A 64 5.59 6.67 2.18
N THR A 65 4.91 6.85 1.06
CA THR A 65 5.39 7.62 -0.09
C THR A 65 4.24 8.35 -0.76
N ALA A 66 4.52 9.55 -1.27
CA ALA A 66 3.56 10.35 -2.01
C ALA A 66 4.12 10.77 -3.37
N SER A 67 3.28 10.80 -4.40
CA SER A 67 3.64 11.33 -5.71
C SER A 67 2.46 12.02 -6.38
N LYS A 68 2.74 12.87 -7.36
CA LYS A 68 1.76 13.49 -8.24
C LYS A 68 1.91 12.93 -9.65
N ASP A 69 0.83 12.42 -10.22
CA ASP A 69 0.84 11.90 -11.58
C ASP A 69 0.77 13.03 -12.63
N VAL A 70 0.89 12.65 -13.91
CA VAL A 70 0.82 13.59 -15.04
C VAL A 70 -0.55 14.26 -15.21
N ASN A 71 -1.61 13.69 -14.63
CA ASN A 71 -2.96 14.25 -14.65
C ASN A 71 -3.20 15.20 -13.47
N GLY A 72 -2.25 15.28 -12.55
CA GLY A 72 -2.32 16.12 -11.36
C GLY A 72 -2.89 15.42 -10.12
N LYS A 73 -3.28 14.15 -10.21
CA LYS A 73 -3.77 13.36 -9.07
C LYS A 73 -2.63 13.06 -8.11
N ILE A 74 -2.95 13.05 -6.82
CA ILE A 74 -1.98 12.77 -5.77
C ILE A 74 -2.19 11.34 -5.28
N HIS A 75 -1.11 10.57 -5.26
CA HIS A 75 -1.12 9.18 -4.81
C HIS A 75 -0.33 9.05 -3.51
N LEU A 76 -0.97 8.51 -2.48
CA LEU A 76 -0.38 8.23 -1.17
C LEU A 76 -0.40 6.73 -0.93
N SER A 77 0.77 6.12 -0.79
CA SER A 77 0.90 4.72 -0.43
C SER A 77 1.47 4.57 0.98
N LEU A 78 0.84 3.73 1.80
CA LEU A 78 1.11 3.55 3.23
C LEU A 78 1.24 2.06 3.54
N CYS A 79 2.25 1.66 4.29
CA CYS A 79 2.42 0.28 4.76
C CYS A 79 2.45 0.24 6.29
N ASN A 80 1.54 -0.50 6.92
CA ASN A 80 1.60 -0.79 8.36
C ASN A 80 2.40 -2.08 8.59
N LEU A 81 3.56 -1.94 9.23
CA LEU A 81 4.48 -3.03 9.54
C LEU A 81 4.06 -3.81 10.79
N ASN A 82 3.24 -3.21 11.67
CA ASN A 82 2.80 -3.88 12.89
C ASN A 82 1.82 -5.01 12.52
N PRO A 83 2.15 -6.26 12.89
CA PRO A 83 1.31 -7.37 12.50
C PRO A 83 0.12 -7.62 13.42
N ASN A 84 0.04 -6.92 14.55
CA ASN A 84 -0.95 -7.17 15.59
C ASN A 84 -1.89 -5.98 15.80
N GLU A 85 -1.48 -4.78 15.41
CA GLU A 85 -2.20 -3.55 15.74
C GLU A 85 -2.43 -2.70 14.49
N GLN A 86 -3.58 -2.04 14.49
CA GLN A 86 -3.86 -0.98 13.55
C GLN A 86 -2.97 0.23 13.82
N SER A 87 -2.72 1.03 12.79
CA SER A 87 -1.98 2.29 12.92
C SER A 87 -2.84 3.43 12.41
N LYS A 88 -2.90 4.51 13.17
CA LYS A 88 -3.60 5.73 12.76
C LYS A 88 -2.58 6.76 12.30
N VAL A 89 -2.73 7.25 11.08
CA VAL A 89 -1.84 8.24 10.46
C VAL A 89 -2.63 9.48 10.13
N THR A 90 -2.10 10.65 10.48
CA THR A 90 -2.68 11.94 10.10
C THR A 90 -1.77 12.60 9.08
N VAL A 91 -2.35 13.01 7.96
CA VAL A 91 -1.65 13.65 6.84
C VAL A 91 -2.22 15.03 6.63
N GLU A 92 -1.39 16.06 6.75
CA GLU A 92 -1.74 17.43 6.37
C GLU A 92 -1.49 17.64 4.88
N LEU A 93 -2.54 17.94 4.12
CA LEU A 93 -2.50 18.14 2.68
C LEU A 93 -2.07 19.57 2.33
N ARG A 94 -0.86 19.96 2.75
CA ARG A 94 -0.35 21.33 2.59
C ARG A 94 -0.18 21.70 1.11
N GLY A 95 -0.76 22.83 0.71
CA GLY A 95 -0.72 23.30 -0.68
C GLY A 95 -1.62 22.52 -1.63
N ILE A 96 -2.42 21.59 -1.11
CA ILE A 96 -3.45 20.86 -1.84
C ILE A 96 -4.79 21.46 -1.43
N THR A 97 -5.57 21.89 -2.41
CA THR A 97 -6.88 22.50 -2.19
C THR A 97 -7.88 21.91 -3.16
N GLY A 98 -9.16 21.85 -2.79
CA GLY A 98 -10.21 21.43 -3.71
C GLY A 98 -10.36 19.91 -3.86
N VAL A 99 -9.98 19.12 -2.86
CA VAL A 99 -10.16 17.66 -2.90
C VAL A 99 -11.61 17.30 -3.25
N GLU A 100 -11.81 16.76 -4.45
CA GLU A 100 -13.13 16.39 -4.97
C GLU A 100 -13.51 14.97 -4.55
N ALA A 101 -12.53 14.07 -4.58
CA ALA A 101 -12.70 12.66 -4.26
C ALA A 101 -11.42 12.04 -3.72
N ILE A 102 -11.57 11.02 -2.88
CA ILE A 102 -10.51 10.11 -2.49
C ILE A 102 -10.99 8.70 -2.79
N GLU A 103 -10.15 7.90 -3.44
CA GLU A 103 -10.38 6.48 -3.68
C GLU A 103 -9.28 5.67 -2.99
N GLY A 104 -9.65 4.65 -2.22
CA GLY A 104 -8.73 3.81 -1.48
C GLY A 104 -8.75 2.35 -1.93
N ARG A 105 -7.56 1.73 -1.91
CA ARG A 105 -7.39 0.28 -2.04
C ARG A 105 -6.50 -0.23 -0.91
N VAL A 106 -6.82 -1.40 -0.37
CA VAL A 106 -6.02 -2.08 0.67
C VAL A 106 -5.71 -3.51 0.28
N LEU A 107 -4.48 -3.93 0.52
CA LEU A 107 -4.03 -5.32 0.51
C LEU A 107 -3.65 -5.70 1.94
N THR A 108 -4.37 -6.67 2.52
CA THR A 108 -4.13 -7.19 3.87
C THR A 108 -4.65 -8.64 3.95
N ALA A 109 -4.43 -9.30 5.08
CA ALA A 109 -4.95 -10.62 5.40
C ALA A 109 -5.05 -10.81 6.92
N ASP A 110 -5.88 -11.76 7.36
CA ASP A 110 -6.04 -12.08 8.78
C ASP A 110 -4.80 -12.80 9.37
N GLU A 111 -4.00 -13.45 8.52
CA GLU A 111 -2.83 -14.24 8.90
C GLU A 111 -1.54 -13.73 8.22
N ARG A 112 -0.43 -13.67 8.97
CA ARG A 112 0.88 -13.18 8.48
C ARG A 112 1.42 -13.91 7.26
N ASN A 113 1.16 -15.21 7.17
CA ASN A 113 1.65 -16.10 6.11
C ASN A 113 0.55 -16.44 5.09
N ALA A 114 -0.57 -15.70 5.09
CA ALA A 114 -1.59 -15.84 4.07
C ALA A 114 -0.99 -15.61 2.68
N HIS A 115 -1.33 -16.51 1.75
CA HIS A 115 -0.84 -16.46 0.38
C HIS A 115 -1.87 -17.06 -0.57
N ASN A 116 -1.68 -16.80 -1.86
CA ASN A 116 -2.51 -17.38 -2.92
C ASN A 116 -1.98 -18.76 -3.29
N THR A 117 -2.90 -19.69 -3.56
CA THR A 117 -2.59 -21.05 -4.02
C THR A 117 -3.40 -21.34 -5.28
N PHE A 118 -3.06 -22.39 -6.04
CA PHE A 118 -3.85 -22.77 -7.22
C PHE A 118 -5.30 -23.18 -6.90
N ASN A 119 -5.59 -23.56 -5.66
CA ASN A 119 -6.95 -23.89 -5.20
C ASN A 119 -7.69 -22.67 -4.61
N ASN A 120 -6.94 -21.66 -4.15
CA ASN A 120 -7.49 -20.41 -3.64
C ASN A 120 -6.65 -19.23 -4.18
N PRO A 121 -6.83 -18.86 -5.45
CA PRO A 121 -5.94 -17.93 -6.16
C PRO A 121 -6.13 -16.47 -5.76
N GLU A 122 -7.20 -16.16 -5.03
CA GLU A 122 -7.61 -14.80 -4.65
C GLU A 122 -7.73 -14.62 -3.13
N ASN A 123 -7.03 -15.46 -2.35
CA ASN A 123 -7.01 -15.41 -0.89
C ASN A 123 -6.53 -14.05 -0.37
N VAL A 124 -5.51 -13.49 -1.03
CA VAL A 124 -4.88 -12.20 -0.72
C VAL A 124 -4.85 -11.38 -2.00
N LYS A 125 -5.78 -10.43 -2.09
CA LYS A 125 -5.91 -9.49 -3.22
C LYS A 125 -6.37 -8.11 -2.72
N PRO A 126 -6.12 -7.03 -3.48
CA PRO A 126 -6.59 -5.71 -3.10
C PRO A 126 -8.12 -5.62 -3.10
N VAL A 127 -8.67 -4.93 -2.12
CA VAL A 127 -10.09 -4.58 -2.02
C VAL A 127 -10.25 -3.07 -1.87
N ALA A 128 -11.48 -2.57 -2.02
CA ALA A 128 -11.79 -1.17 -1.73
C ALA A 128 -11.47 -0.85 -0.25
N PHE A 129 -10.93 0.34 -0.01
CA PHE A 129 -10.57 0.80 1.32
C PHE A 129 -11.28 2.12 1.60
N GLU A 130 -11.99 2.18 2.72
CA GLU A 130 -12.76 3.34 3.17
C GLU A 130 -12.32 3.80 4.59
N GLY A 131 -11.21 3.26 5.10
CA GLY A 131 -10.71 3.54 6.45
C GLY A 131 -10.01 4.90 6.57
N TYR A 132 -10.56 5.95 5.97
CA TYR A 132 -10.03 7.31 6.02
C TYR A 132 -11.13 8.35 6.19
N GLU A 133 -10.74 9.50 6.74
CA GLU A 133 -11.60 10.65 6.97
C GLU A 133 -10.85 11.93 6.60
N LEU A 134 -11.46 12.78 5.78
CA LEU A 134 -10.93 14.10 5.45
C LEU A 134 -11.71 15.17 6.22
N SER A 135 -11.01 15.99 6.98
CA SER A 135 -11.55 17.14 7.69
C SER A 135 -10.72 18.39 7.36
N GLY A 136 -11.27 19.27 6.52
CA GLY A 136 -10.52 20.41 5.99
C GLY A 136 -9.35 19.92 5.13
N ASP A 137 -8.12 20.27 5.52
CA ASP A 137 -6.87 19.85 4.89
C ASP A 137 -6.21 18.66 5.59
N GLN A 138 -6.88 18.05 6.57
CA GLN A 138 -6.33 16.95 7.35
C GLN A 138 -6.99 15.62 6.97
N LEU A 139 -6.21 14.72 6.36
CA LEU A 139 -6.60 13.36 6.03
C LEU A 139 -6.13 12.41 7.14
N THR A 140 -7.07 11.79 7.84
CA THR A 140 -6.80 10.74 8.83
C THR A 140 -7.01 9.38 8.19
N VAL A 141 -6.03 8.48 8.29
CA VAL A 141 -6.07 7.11 7.73
C VAL A 141 -5.88 6.09 8.85
N THR A 142 -6.81 5.14 8.96
CA THR A 142 -6.73 4.02 9.90
C THR A 142 -6.29 2.78 9.13
N LEU A 143 -5.00 2.47 9.21
CA LEU A 143 -4.38 1.34 8.53
C LEU A 143 -4.66 0.04 9.30
N PRO A 144 -5.20 -1.01 8.66
CA PRO A 144 -5.25 -2.34 9.26
C PRO A 144 -3.84 -2.82 9.60
N ASN A 145 -3.72 -3.82 10.49
CA ASN A 145 -2.46 -4.52 10.69
C ASN A 145 -2.00 -5.19 9.39
N MET A 146 -0.68 -5.31 9.18
CA MET A 146 -0.09 -5.98 8.00
C MET A 146 -0.63 -5.49 6.65
N ALA A 147 -0.90 -4.19 6.53
CA ALA A 147 -1.61 -3.65 5.39
C ALA A 147 -0.72 -2.81 4.48
N VAL A 148 -0.96 -2.91 3.17
CA VAL A 148 -0.54 -1.91 2.18
C VAL A 148 -1.80 -1.18 1.72
N VAL A 149 -1.87 0.12 1.93
CA VAL A 149 -2.96 1.00 1.50
C VAL A 149 -2.46 1.94 0.42
N ALA A 150 -3.21 2.09 -0.65
CA ALA A 150 -2.98 3.09 -1.68
C ALA A 150 -4.21 3.99 -1.79
N LEU A 151 -4.02 5.30 -1.64
CA LEU A 151 -5.04 6.33 -1.81
C LEU A 151 -4.74 7.15 -3.05
N THR A 152 -5.76 7.44 -3.84
CA THR A 152 -5.72 8.44 -4.91
C THR A 152 -6.60 9.60 -4.52
N ILE A 153 -6.03 10.80 -4.51
CA ILE A 153 -6.66 12.05 -4.12
C ILE A 153 -6.82 12.89 -5.40
N ASP A 154 -8.07 13.14 -5.77
CA ASP A 154 -8.43 13.99 -6.91
C ASP A 154 -8.71 15.41 -6.40
N CYS A 155 -8.14 16.42 -7.05
CA CYS A 155 -8.14 17.83 -6.61
C CYS A 155 -8.46 18.79 -7.75
#